data_AF-A0A822EG67-F1
#
_entry.id   AF-A0A822EG67-F1
#
_cell.length_a   1.000
_cell.length_b   1.000
_cell.length_c   1.000
_cell.angle_alpha   90.00
_cell.angle_beta   90.00
_cell.angle_gamma   90.00
#
_symmetry.space_group_name_H-M   'P 1'
#
loop_
_entity.id
_entity.type
_entity.pdbx_description
1 polymer ?
#
loop_
_entity_poly.entity_id
_entity_poly.type
_entity_poly.pdbx_seq_one_letter_code
_entity_poly.pdbx_strand_id
1 'polypeptide(L)'
;KIVVGSHQGILRIYSPSSSQSDSITNNHANDLLLEKNLGMPIIQIEIGKFVSTSSVNQIAILFSQKISVYDYNEQSGMTEHGRQIDLELNYEHNLNRPTFNMCKGQFGSGGRGSKANIYIYLFFLN
;
A
#
# COMPACT_ATOMS: atom_id res chain seq x y z
N LYS A 1 9.46 5.90 -1.03
CA LYS A 1 8.23 6.28 -0.29
C LYS A 1 8.05 5.30 0.87
N ILE A 2 7.63 5.77 2.03
CA ILE A 2 7.35 4.96 3.22
C ILE A 2 5.83 4.86 3.32
N VAL A 3 5.29 3.64 3.44
CA VAL A 3 3.86 3.41 3.60
C VAL A 3 3.61 2.86 4.99
N VAL A 4 2.73 3.50 5.75
CA VAL A 4 2.43 3.12 7.14
C VAL A 4 0.92 2.99 7.32
N GLY A 5 0.50 1.89 7.92
CA GLY A 5 -0.89 1.68 8.34
C GLY A 5 -0.99 1.63 9.85
N SER A 6 -2.11 2.10 10.40
CA SER A 6 -2.41 2.00 11.82
C SER A 6 -3.60 1.09 12.10
N HIS A 7 -3.67 0.57 13.33
CA HIS A 7 -4.84 -0.15 13.84
C HIS A 7 -6.09 0.75 13.99
N GLN A 8 -5.94 2.07 13.89
CA GLN A 8 -7.08 3.02 13.82
C GLN A 8 -7.63 3.16 12.39
N GLY A 9 -7.04 2.48 11.42
CA GLY A 9 -7.44 2.53 10.01
C GLY A 9 -6.87 3.71 9.23
N ILE A 10 -5.87 4.40 9.78
CA ILE A 10 -5.23 5.52 9.10
C ILE A 10 -4.05 4.97 8.27
N LEU A 11 -4.12 5.19 6.96
CA LEU A 11 -3.05 4.94 6.03
C LEU A 11 -2.30 6.24 5.73
N ARG A 12 -0.97 6.20 5.78
CA ARG A 12 -0.10 7.32 5.43
C ARG A 12 0.97 6.91 4.44
N ILE A 13 1.26 7.79 3.48
CA ILE A 13 2.40 7.65 2.56
C ILE A 13 3.30 8.86 2.72
N TYR A 14 4.56 8.61 2.99
CA TYR A 14 5.59 9.63 3.13
C TYR A 14 6.63 9.54 2.01
N SER A 15 7.20 10.69 1.66
CA SER A 15 8.40 10.80 0.84
C SER A 15 9.37 11.77 1.52
N PRO A 16 10.11 11.30 2.54
CA PRO A 16 11.06 12.13 3.28
C PRO A 16 12.07 12.78 2.34
N SER A 17 12.21 14.09 2.43
CA SER A 17 13.23 14.85 1.73
C SER A 17 14.48 14.97 2.61
N SER A 18 15.66 14.79 2.02
CA SER A 18 16.94 14.85 2.74
C SER A 18 17.50 16.28 2.82
N SER A 19 16.65 17.31 2.88
CA SER A 19 17.08 18.70 2.92
C SER A 19 17.94 18.96 4.17
N GLN A 20 19.25 18.82 3.99
CA GLN A 20 20.29 19.18 4.93
C GLN A 20 20.35 20.70 5.03
N SER A 21 19.53 21.28 5.90
CA SER A 21 19.82 22.59 6.49
C SER A 21 19.08 22.69 7.82
N ASP A 22 19.82 22.46 8.89
CA ASP A 22 19.65 23.04 10.22
C ASP A 22 18.25 22.95 10.84
N SER A 23 17.91 21.76 11.35
CA SER A 23 17.44 21.55 12.72
C SER A 23 16.84 20.15 12.83
N ILE A 24 17.14 19.47 13.94
CA ILE A 24 16.72 18.11 14.29
C ILE A 24 15.17 17.98 14.41
N THR A 25 14.41 19.02 14.06
CA THR A 25 12.97 19.19 14.30
C THR A 25 12.13 19.42 13.04
N ASN A 26 12.73 19.57 11.85
CA ASN A 26 11.97 19.92 10.65
C ASN A 26 11.48 18.68 9.90
N ASN A 27 10.49 17.99 10.46
CA ASN A 27 9.63 17.11 9.68
C ASN A 27 8.82 18.01 8.75
N HIS A 28 9.20 18.13 7.48
CA HIS A 28 8.54 19.05 6.56
C HIS A 28 7.12 18.55 6.30
N ALA A 29 6.11 19.42 6.43
CA ALA A 29 4.71 19.07 6.14
C ALA A 29 4.52 18.45 4.73
N ASN A 30 5.43 18.76 3.81
CA ASN A 30 5.48 18.24 2.45
C ASN A 30 5.95 16.78 2.33
N ASP A 31 6.53 16.20 3.38
CA ASP A 31 6.97 14.81 3.37
C ASP A 31 5.76 13.85 3.45
N LEU A 32 4.60 14.30 3.94
CA LEU A 32 3.34 13.54 3.95
C LEU A 32 2.62 13.72 2.61
N LEU A 33 2.60 12.67 1.78
CA LEU A 33 1.99 12.68 0.46
C LEU A 33 0.51 12.27 0.47
N LEU A 34 0.10 11.50 1.47
CA LEU A 34 -1.27 11.02 1.65
C LEU A 34 -1.52 10.71 3.12
N GLU A 35 -2.68 11.13 3.62
CA GLU A 35 -3.31 10.60 4.82
C GLU A 35 -4.77 10.25 4.50
N LYS A 36 -5.16 8.99 4.71
CA LYS A 36 -6.53 8.53 4.45
C LYS A 36 -7.00 7.62 5.57
N ASN A 37 -8.17 7.93 6.13
CA ASN A 37 -8.85 7.03 7.05
C ASN A 37 -9.70 6.02 6.25
N LEU A 38 -9.36 4.74 6.36
CA LEU A 38 -10.04 3.62 5.70
C LEU A 38 -11.16 3.02 6.57
N GLY A 39 -11.33 3.50 7.81
CA GLY A 39 -12.42 3.13 8.72
C GLY A 39 -12.30 1.75 9.37
N MET A 40 -11.22 1.00 9.10
CA MET A 40 -10.98 -0.34 9.67
C MET A 40 -9.51 -0.55 10.03
N PRO A 41 -9.19 -1.33 11.08
CA PRO A 41 -7.82 -1.62 11.47
C PRO A 41 -6.99 -2.23 10.33
N ILE A 42 -5.87 -1.60 9.99
CA ILE A 42 -4.92 -2.13 9.01
C ILE A 42 -4.03 -3.15 9.72
N ILE A 43 -4.09 -4.41 9.26
CA ILE A 43 -3.31 -5.52 9.82
C ILE A 43 -1.93 -5.60 9.16
N GLN A 44 -1.89 -5.51 7.83
CA GLN A 44 -0.66 -5.59 7.06
C GLN A 44 -0.79 -4.80 5.75
N ILE A 45 0.33 -4.26 5.30
CA ILE A 45 0.47 -3.58 4.00
C ILE A 45 1.54 -4.30 3.21
N GLU A 46 1.27 -4.55 1.94
CA GLU A 46 2.26 -5.09 1.00
C GLU A 46 2.27 -4.30 -0.30
N ILE A 47 3.44 -4.20 -0.93
CA ILE A 47 3.63 -3.52 -2.22
C ILE A 47 4.01 -4.54 -3.29
N GLY A 48 3.27 -4.62 -4.39
CA GLY A 48 3.59 -5.58 -5.46
C GLY A 48 2.65 -5.52 -6.65
N LYS A 49 2.89 -6.40 -7.64
CA LYS A 49 2.04 -6.53 -8.84
C LYS A 49 0.83 -7.40 -8.54
N PHE A 50 -0.23 -6.80 -8.01
CA PHE A 50 -1.47 -7.50 -7.65
C PHE A 50 -2.49 -7.51 -8.79
N VAL A 51 -2.26 -6.73 -9.85
CA VAL A 51 -3.11 -6.69 -11.05
C VAL A 51 -2.36 -7.34 -12.23
N SER A 52 -2.90 -8.43 -12.78
CA SER A 52 -2.22 -9.29 -13.78
C SER A 52 -1.79 -8.59 -15.07
N THR A 53 -2.40 -7.46 -15.42
CA THR A 53 -2.11 -6.67 -16.61
C THR A 53 -1.27 -5.42 -16.31
N SER A 54 -1.05 -5.09 -15.04
CA SER A 54 -0.32 -3.90 -14.65
C SER A 54 1.19 -4.15 -14.60
N SER A 55 1.95 -3.21 -15.17
CA SER A 55 3.41 -3.15 -14.99
C SER A 55 3.81 -2.40 -13.72
N VAL A 56 2.85 -1.72 -13.08
CA VAL A 56 3.04 -0.86 -11.91
C VAL A 56 2.74 -1.65 -10.63
N ASN A 57 3.40 -1.29 -9.53
CA ASN A 57 3.08 -1.87 -8.22
C ASN A 57 1.81 -1.24 -7.65
N GLN A 58 0.98 -2.07 -7.03
CA GLN A 58 -0.18 -1.71 -6.23
C GLN A 58 0.16 -1.79 -4.73
N ILE A 59 -0.72 -1.21 -3.92
CA ILE A 59 -0.76 -1.39 -2.46
C ILE A 59 -1.85 -2.40 -2.15
N ALA A 60 -1.50 -3.53 -1.53
CA ALA A 60 -2.46 -4.43 -0.90
C ALA A 60 -2.55 -4.11 0.58
N ILE A 61 -3.77 -3.92 1.08
CA ILE A 61 -4.08 -3.63 2.47
C ILE A 61 -4.93 -4.77 3.02
N LEU A 62 -4.39 -5.46 4.03
CA LEU A 62 -5.10 -6.50 4.74
C LEU A 62 -5.84 -5.90 5.94
N PHE A 63 -7.12 -6.20 6.03
CA PHE A 63 -7.97 -5.98 7.19
C PHE A 63 -8.39 -7.35 7.75
N SER A 64 -9.04 -7.35 8.92
CA SER A 64 -9.47 -8.59 9.58
C SER A 64 -10.30 -9.49 8.66
N GLN A 65 -11.28 -8.94 7.92
CA GLN A 65 -12.23 -9.72 7.13
C GLN A 65 -12.22 -9.39 5.63
N LYS A 66 -11.20 -8.66 5.14
CA LYS A 66 -11.07 -8.36 3.72
C LYS A 66 -9.66 -7.97 3.35
N ILE A 67 -9.35 -8.07 2.06
CA ILE A 67 -8.16 -7.50 1.45
C ILE A 67 -8.57 -6.56 0.33
N SER A 68 -7.99 -5.37 0.32
CA SER A 68 -8.28 -4.33 -0.68
C SER A 68 -7.00 -3.96 -1.40
N VAL A 69 -7.04 -3.89 -2.73
CA VAL A 69 -5.90 -3.55 -3.58
C VAL A 69 -6.14 -2.20 -4.23
N TYR A 70 -5.17 -1.31 -4.09
CA TYR A 70 -5.24 0.07 -4.58
C TYR A 70 -4.10 0.37 -5.54
N ASP A 71 -4.39 1.15 -6.57
CA ASP A 71 -3.35 1.93 -7.26
C ASP A 71 -3.07 3.20 -6.47
N TYR A 72 -1.84 3.69 -6.59
CA TYR A 72 -1.42 4.96 -6.00
C TYR A 72 -0.77 5.84 -7.07
N ASN A 73 -1.41 6.96 -7.37
CA ASN A 73 -1.00 7.86 -8.45
C ASN A 73 -0.49 9.16 -7.86
N GLU A 74 0.72 9.58 -8.25
CA GLU A 74 1.28 10.85 -7.82
C GLU A 74 0.73 11.97 -8.70
N GLN A 75 0.01 12.90 -8.09
CA GLN A 75 -0.39 14.13 -8.74
C GLN A 75 0.76 15.14 -8.64
N SER A 76 1.23 15.62 -9.80
CA SER A 76 2.16 16.75 -9.86
C SER A 76 1.36 18.04 -9.72
N GLY A 77 1.42 18.68 -8.56
CA GLY A 77 0.81 20.00 -8.36
C GLY A 77 1.42 21.05 -9.31
N MET A 78 0.59 21.98 -9.77
CA MET A 78 1.00 23.09 -10.64
C MET A 78 1.82 24.19 -9.93
N THR A 79 2.06 24.06 -8.63
CA THR A 79 2.76 25.05 -7.78
C THR A 79 3.73 24.36 -6.80
N GLU A 80 4.66 25.15 -6.26
CA GLU A 80 5.84 24.73 -5.47
C GLU A 80 5.55 23.94 -4.17
N HIS A 81 4.28 23.62 -3.84
CA HIS A 81 3.86 23.10 -2.54
C HIS A 81 2.80 21.98 -2.58
N GLY A 82 2.89 20.98 -3.46
CA GLY A 82 1.83 19.96 -3.45
C GLY A 82 2.07 18.68 -4.22
N ARG A 83 3.07 17.89 -3.83
CA ARG A 83 3.12 16.48 -4.25
C ARG A 83 2.09 15.73 -3.42
N GLN A 84 1.04 15.22 -4.06
CA GLN A 84 0.01 14.42 -3.40
C GLN A 84 -0.11 13.08 -4.10
N ILE A 85 -0.54 12.07 -3.35
CA ILE A 85 -0.87 10.76 -3.89
C ILE A 85 -2.36 10.54 -3.75
N ASP A 86 -3.00 10.13 -4.84
CA ASP A 86 -4.36 9.60 -4.81
C ASP A 86 -4.35 8.08 -4.72
N LEU A 87 -5.35 7.55 -4.01
CA LEU A 87 -5.62 6.12 -3.95
C LEU A 87 -6.92 5.78 -4.67
N GLU A 88 -6.80 4.88 -5.64
CA GLU A 88 -7.90 4.33 -6.40
C GLU A 88 -8.04 2.84 -6.08
N LEU A 89 -9.25 2.41 -5.71
CA LEU A 89 -9.53 1.01 -5.41
C LEU A 89 -9.62 0.22 -6.72
N ASN A 90 -8.76 -0.79 -6.88
CA ASN A 90 -8.85 -1.73 -8.00
C ASN A 90 -9.91 -2.80 -7.71
N TYR A 91 -9.70 -3.53 -6.61
CA TYR A 91 -10.61 -4.60 -6.20
C TYR A 91 -10.52 -4.85 -4.71
N GLU A 92 -11.53 -5.54 -4.21
CA GLU A 92 -11.62 -6.00 -2.83
C GLU A 92 -12.09 -7.45 -2.80
N HIS A 93 -11.54 -8.23 -1.88
CA HIS A 93 -12.02 -9.57 -1.58
C HIS A 93 -12.42 -9.65 -0.11
N ASN A 94 -13.69 -9.95 0.12
CA ASN A 94 -14.18 -10.31 1.45
C ASN A 94 -13.69 -11.71 1.83
N LEU A 95 -13.36 -11.87 3.10
CA LEU A 95 -12.81 -13.08 3.67
C LEU A 95 -13.83 -13.67 4.64
N ASN A 96 -14.05 -14.98 4.53
CA ASN A 96 -15.02 -15.68 5.37
C ASN A 96 -14.50 -15.96 6.79
N ARG A 97 -13.25 -15.59 7.08
CA ARG A 97 -12.59 -15.81 8.38
C ARG A 97 -11.66 -14.63 8.69
N PRO A 98 -11.49 -14.28 9.98
CA PRO A 98 -10.51 -13.30 10.42
C PRO A 98 -9.07 -13.71 10.06
N THR A 99 -8.33 -12.78 9.45
CA THR A 99 -6.91 -12.97 9.11
C THR A 99 -5.97 -12.45 10.18
N PHE A 100 -4.77 -13.05 10.23
CA PHE A 100 -3.67 -12.65 11.10
C PHE A 100 -2.59 -11.88 10.33
N ASN A 101 -2.12 -12.44 9.20
CA ASN A 101 -1.15 -11.80 8.32
C ASN A 101 -1.25 -12.41 6.90
N MET A 102 -0.45 -11.88 5.98
CA MET A 102 -0.34 -12.37 4.61
C MET A 102 1.11 -12.45 4.14
N CYS A 103 1.34 -13.23 3.09
CA CYS A 103 2.56 -13.14 2.30
C CYS A 103 2.22 -13.16 0.81
N LYS A 104 3.11 -12.61 -0.01
CA LYS A 104 2.98 -12.54 -1.46
C LYS A 104 4.18 -13.15 -2.15
N GLY A 105 3.97 -13.68 -3.35
CA GLY A 105 5.03 -14.27 -4.14
C GLY A 105 4.54 -14.85 -5.45
N GLN A 106 5.49 -15.24 -6.29
CA GLN A 106 5.23 -16.03 -7.48
C GLN A 106 5.13 -17.50 -7.04
N PHE A 107 3.95 -17.93 -6.63
CA PHE A 107 3.76 -19.28 -6.13
C PHE A 107 3.58 -20.27 -7.29
N GLY A 108 4.26 -21.42 -7.21
CA GLY A 108 4.03 -22.57 -8.09
C GLY A 108 4.61 -22.48 -9.51
N SER A 109 5.63 -21.65 -9.75
CA SER A 109 6.30 -21.40 -11.05
C SER A 109 5.92 -22.35 -12.22
N GLY A 110 5.04 -21.90 -13.11
CA GLY A 110 5.12 -22.30 -14.52
C GLY A 110 6.37 -21.66 -15.13
N GLY A 111 7.21 -22.44 -15.81
CA GLY A 111 8.59 -22.12 -16.17
C GLY A 111 8.87 -20.76 -16.82
N ARG A 112 10.18 -20.45 -16.90
CA ARG A 112 10.78 -19.21 -17.46
C ARG A 112 9.97 -18.69 -18.66
N GLY A 113 9.19 -17.63 -18.45
CA GLY A 113 8.44 -16.93 -19.51
C GLY A 113 6.93 -16.79 -19.28
N SER A 114 6.35 -17.46 -18.28
CA SER A 114 4.93 -17.29 -17.96
C SER A 114 4.70 -15.99 -17.19
N LYS A 115 3.68 -15.20 -17.57
CA LYS A 115 3.23 -14.01 -16.82
C LYS A 115 3.00 -14.42 -15.37
N ALA A 116 3.88 -14.00 -14.47
CA ALA A 116 3.86 -14.49 -13.11
C ALA A 116 2.68 -13.87 -12.37
N ASN A 117 1.64 -14.68 -12.14
CA ASN A 117 0.56 -14.31 -11.24
C ASN A 117 1.16 -14.24 -9.82
N ILE A 118 1.06 -13.07 -9.19
CA ILE A 118 1.36 -12.95 -7.77
C ILE A 118 0.12 -13.44 -7.03
N TYR A 119 0.28 -14.50 -6.25
CA TYR A 119 -0.77 -14.92 -5.33
C TYR A 119 -0.53 -14.33 -3.94
N ILE A 120 -1.58 -14.29 -3.13
CA ILE A 120 -1.55 -13.86 -1.75
C ILE A 120 -1.96 -15.06 -0.91
N TYR A 121 -1.09 -15.48 0.01
CA TYR A 121 -1.46 -16.43 1.05
C TYR A 121 -1.90 -15.67 2.28
N LEU A 122 -3.06 -16.05 2.81
CA LEU A 122 -3.64 -15.49 4.02
C LEU A 122 -3.51 -16.51 5.14
N PHE A 123 -2.97 -16.10 6.27
CA PHE A 123 -2.97 -16.90 7.48
C PHE A 123 -4.14 -16.45 8.34
N PHE A 124 -4.95 -17.40 8.79
CA PHE A 124 -6.17 -17.14 9.57
C PHE A 124 -5.94 -17.45 11.04
N LEU A 125 -6.70 -16.79 11.91
CA LEU A 125 -6.78 -17.18 13.32
C LEU A 125 -7.56 -18.50 13.43
N ASN A 126 -7.09 -19.40 14.32
CA ASN A 126 -7.73 -20.68 14.60
C ASN A 126 -9.01 -20.51 15.43
#